data_AF-A0A1H9RLI8-F1
#
_entry.id   AF-A0A1H9RLI8-F1
#
_cell.length_a   1.000
_cell.length_b   1.000
_cell.length_c   1.000
_cell.angle_alpha   90.00
_cell.angle_beta   90.00
_cell.angle_gamma   90.00
#
_symmetry.space_group_name_H-M   'P 1'
#
loop_
_entity.id
_entity.type
_entity.pdbx_description
1 polymer ?
#
loop_
_entity_poly.entity_id
_entity_poly.type
_entity_poly.pdbx_seq_one_letter_code
_entity_poly.pdbx_strand_id
1 'polypeptide(L)'
;MNAQAMISLDQSEDDRLWMLQKQLAHNGTGQALFHGHAAYNEFAKKMSCQVYPGHLYWKQERELGSGVTLRIHGLTSTLLSGRNGANDSRGSLYLSPLQTIDPSPNVVNLTICHHPPDWLIDGDDVEDMLNERAMFQVFGHKHRQRIHEAATYVRWSAGSVNPSHADKQFEPSYNIIELNVAGEGQERRIDVASHLYKYQPQPEGFQPIRKNDGQDVFRHWIPFPVEEACGVRTGAMVGAVTPETVKVQSTAPAPCTDAEAAMGDSKTRHLVDRFWDLDGSDRREIALGLGLITDEEINLPEPQRYGVALIRAAERGLLDQLEQLINERER
;
A
#
# COMPACT_ATOMS: atom_id res chain seq x y z
N MET A 1 -1.46 -8.53 -29.71
CA MET A 1 -2.01 -8.93 -28.41
C MET A 1 -1.50 -7.94 -27.38
N ASN A 2 -2.34 -7.36 -26.53
CA ASN A 2 -1.89 -6.36 -25.54
C ASN A 2 -1.18 -7.04 -24.35
N ALA A 3 -0.48 -6.25 -23.53
CA ALA A 3 0.32 -6.74 -22.41
C ALA A 3 -0.52 -7.55 -21.41
N GLN A 4 -1.73 -7.08 -21.07
CA GLN A 4 -2.65 -7.78 -20.17
C GLN A 4 -3.04 -9.16 -20.69
N ALA A 5 -3.32 -9.28 -21.99
CA ALA A 5 -3.68 -10.55 -22.61
C ALA A 5 -2.51 -11.55 -22.60
N MET A 6 -1.28 -11.12 -22.86
CA MET A 6 -0.11 -12.00 -22.81
C MET A 6 0.08 -12.61 -21.42
N ILE A 7 0.05 -11.79 -20.36
CA ILE A 7 0.18 -12.26 -18.96
C ILE A 7 -0.91 -13.27 -18.62
N SER A 8 -2.14 -13.03 -19.07
CA SER A 8 -3.26 -13.89 -18.68
C SER A 8 -3.37 -15.23 -19.40
N LEU A 9 -2.70 -15.40 -20.53
CA LEU A 9 -2.76 -16.64 -21.31
C LEU A 9 -1.78 -17.69 -20.80
N ASP A 10 -0.74 -17.26 -20.08
CA ASP A 10 0.23 -18.15 -19.46
C ASP A 10 -0.48 -19.08 -18.47
N GLN A 11 -0.19 -20.37 -18.57
CA GLN A 11 -0.91 -21.42 -17.83
C GLN A 11 -0.27 -21.68 -16.47
N SER A 12 1.07 -21.59 -16.38
CA SER A 12 1.79 -21.74 -15.12
C SER A 12 1.98 -20.39 -14.41
N GLU A 13 2.17 -20.43 -13.09
CA GLU A 13 2.47 -19.24 -12.28
C GLU A 13 3.84 -18.64 -12.65
N ASP A 14 4.85 -19.48 -12.84
CA ASP A 14 6.21 -19.05 -13.21
C ASP A 14 6.22 -18.32 -14.56
N ASP A 15 5.54 -18.87 -15.57
CA ASP A 15 5.46 -18.25 -16.90
C ASP A 15 4.75 -16.90 -16.82
N ARG A 16 3.68 -16.81 -16.02
CA ARG A 16 2.90 -15.58 -15.82
C ARG A 16 3.71 -14.50 -15.12
N LEU A 17 4.44 -14.85 -14.06
CA LEU A 17 5.33 -13.94 -13.36
C LEU A 17 6.44 -13.45 -14.28
N TRP A 18 7.09 -14.36 -15.00
CA TRP A 18 8.12 -14.03 -15.98
C TRP A 18 7.59 -13.07 -17.06
N MET A 19 6.39 -13.34 -17.58
CA MET A 19 5.76 -12.48 -18.58
C MET A 19 5.46 -11.10 -18.01
N LEU A 20 4.91 -11.01 -16.79
CA LEU A 20 4.68 -9.73 -16.13
C LEU A 20 5.99 -8.94 -15.98
N GLN A 21 7.05 -9.56 -15.46
CA GLN A 21 8.37 -8.92 -15.33
C GLN A 21 8.87 -8.40 -16.68
N LYS A 22 8.73 -9.21 -17.74
CA LYS A 22 9.12 -8.83 -19.09
C LYS A 22 8.32 -7.62 -19.62
N GLN A 23 6.99 -7.59 -19.38
CA GLN A 23 6.17 -6.44 -19.78
C GLN A 23 6.53 -5.18 -19.01
N LEU A 24 6.81 -5.29 -17.70
CA LEU A 24 7.19 -4.16 -16.84
C LEU A 24 8.56 -3.59 -17.19
N ALA A 25 9.52 -4.43 -17.56
CA ALA A 25 10.88 -4.01 -17.90
C ALA A 25 10.95 -3.21 -19.22
N HIS A 26 9.95 -3.34 -20.09
CA HIS A 26 9.93 -2.63 -21.38
C HIS A 26 9.04 -1.38 -21.29
N ASN A 27 9.66 -0.19 -21.40
CA ASN A 27 8.99 1.11 -21.21
C ASN A 27 7.62 1.22 -21.88
N GLY A 28 7.49 0.86 -23.16
CA GLY A 28 6.21 0.97 -23.88
C GLY A 28 5.09 0.09 -23.32
N THR A 29 5.40 -1.16 -22.96
CA THR A 29 4.41 -2.14 -22.48
C THR A 29 4.11 -1.96 -21.01
N GLY A 30 5.13 -1.59 -20.22
CA GLY A 30 4.97 -1.20 -18.82
C GLY A 30 4.02 -0.01 -18.72
N GLN A 31 4.27 1.07 -19.46
CA GLN A 31 3.37 2.23 -19.46
C GLN A 31 1.97 1.87 -19.94
N ALA A 32 1.84 1.00 -20.95
CA ALA A 32 0.53 0.53 -21.42
C ALA A 32 -0.25 -0.26 -20.35
N LEU A 33 0.41 -1.03 -19.49
CA LEU A 33 -0.24 -1.75 -18.38
C LEU A 33 -0.88 -0.81 -17.36
N PHE A 34 -0.24 0.34 -17.11
CA PHE A 34 -0.71 1.34 -16.14
C PHE A 34 -1.54 2.45 -16.77
N HIS A 35 -1.85 2.37 -18.07
CA HIS A 35 -2.62 3.41 -18.76
C HIS A 35 -4.00 3.61 -18.12
N GLY A 36 -4.66 2.53 -17.69
CA GLY A 36 -5.95 2.58 -16.99
C GLY A 36 -5.90 3.28 -15.63
N HIS A 37 -4.70 3.44 -15.05
CA HIS A 37 -4.47 4.07 -13.75
C HIS A 37 -4.13 5.56 -13.86
N ALA A 38 -4.12 6.16 -15.05
CA ALA A 38 -3.76 7.58 -15.22
C ALA A 38 -4.61 8.52 -14.34
N ALA A 39 -5.94 8.36 -14.36
CA ALA A 39 -6.85 9.16 -13.53
C ALA A 39 -6.65 8.89 -12.02
N TYR A 40 -6.39 7.64 -11.66
CA TYR A 40 -6.05 7.28 -10.29
C TYR A 40 -4.76 7.97 -9.83
N ASN A 41 -3.70 7.94 -10.64
CA ASN A 41 -2.41 8.53 -10.32
C ASN A 41 -2.47 10.05 -10.22
N GLU A 42 -3.31 10.71 -11.02
CA GLU A 42 -3.56 12.14 -10.87
C GLU A 42 -4.21 12.48 -9.53
N PHE A 43 -5.16 11.66 -9.07
CA PHE A 43 -5.78 11.80 -7.75
C PHE A 43 -4.80 11.43 -6.62
N ALA A 44 -4.06 10.33 -6.77
CA ALA A 44 -3.22 9.71 -5.75
C ALA A 44 -1.92 10.51 -5.48
N LYS A 45 -1.51 11.40 -6.39
CA LYS A 45 -0.23 12.12 -6.30
C LYS A 45 -0.04 12.92 -5.02
N LYS A 46 -1.08 13.63 -4.58
CA LYS A 46 -1.06 14.41 -3.33
C LYS A 46 -1.01 13.54 -2.08
N MET A 47 -1.41 12.27 -2.21
CA MET A 47 -1.39 11.30 -1.11
C MET A 47 -0.14 10.43 -1.12
N SER A 48 0.75 10.54 -2.10
CA SER A 48 1.92 9.65 -2.28
C SER A 48 1.55 8.16 -2.36
N CYS A 49 0.51 7.84 -3.13
CA CYS A 49 0.02 6.45 -3.29
C CYS A 49 -0.18 6.06 -4.76
N GLN A 50 0.66 6.60 -5.64
CA GLN A 50 0.59 6.34 -7.09
C GLN A 50 1.17 4.96 -7.42
N VAL A 51 0.75 4.40 -8.56
CA VAL A 51 1.24 3.11 -9.06
C VAL A 51 1.66 3.22 -10.52
N TYR A 52 2.83 2.71 -10.86
CA TYR A 52 3.44 2.85 -12.18
C TYR A 52 4.50 1.76 -12.41
N PRO A 53 5.07 1.61 -13.63
CA PRO A 53 6.13 0.63 -13.85
C PRO A 53 7.30 0.86 -12.88
N GLY A 54 7.66 -0.18 -12.11
CA GLY A 54 8.66 -0.11 -11.04
C GLY A 54 8.11 0.23 -9.65
N HIS A 55 6.81 0.55 -9.54
CA HIS A 55 6.11 0.87 -8.30
C HIS A 55 4.69 0.30 -8.35
N LEU A 56 4.57 -1.02 -8.19
CA LEU A 56 3.31 -1.75 -8.42
C LEU A 56 2.29 -1.57 -7.29
N TYR A 57 2.78 -1.32 -6.08
CA TYR A 57 2.01 -1.12 -4.87
C TYR A 57 2.71 -0.04 -4.06
N TRP A 58 2.04 0.47 -3.03
CA TRP A 58 2.61 1.50 -2.18
C TRP A 58 2.44 1.15 -0.71
N LYS A 59 3.28 1.74 0.14
CA LYS A 59 3.19 1.61 1.60
C LYS A 59 3.36 2.94 2.31
N GLN A 60 2.67 3.10 3.44
CA GLN A 60 2.79 4.27 4.30
C GLN A 60 2.65 3.91 5.78
N GLU A 61 3.45 4.53 6.62
CA GLU A 61 3.47 4.29 8.07
C GLU A 61 2.80 5.39 8.87
N ARG A 62 2.11 5.00 9.94
CA ARG A 62 1.58 5.91 10.97
C ARG A 62 1.87 5.36 12.34
N GLU A 63 2.15 6.25 13.28
CA GLU A 63 2.19 5.87 14.69
C GLU A 63 0.79 5.48 15.17
N LEU A 64 0.66 4.27 15.71
CA LEU A 64 -0.56 3.78 16.35
C LEU A 64 -0.54 4.02 17.86
N GLY A 65 0.65 4.27 18.43
CA GLY A 65 0.88 4.52 19.85
C GLY A 65 1.66 3.39 20.53
N SER A 66 2.19 3.67 21.73
CA SER A 66 2.93 2.69 22.55
C SER A 66 4.07 1.96 21.81
N GLY A 67 4.76 2.69 20.92
CA GLY A 67 5.86 2.17 20.12
C GLY A 67 5.44 1.17 19.03
N VAL A 68 4.15 1.17 18.63
CA VAL A 68 3.62 0.39 17.52
C VAL A 68 3.37 1.29 16.32
N THR A 69 3.88 0.88 15.16
CA THR A 69 3.64 1.54 13.88
C THR A 69 2.61 0.74 13.08
N LEU A 70 1.62 1.41 12.51
CA LEU A 70 0.70 0.87 11.52
C LEU A 70 1.28 1.12 10.12
N ARG A 71 1.61 0.06 9.38
CA ARG A 71 2.03 0.14 7.98
C ARG A 71 0.87 -0.24 7.07
N ILE A 72 0.39 0.72 6.32
CA ILE A 72 -0.70 0.57 5.35
C ILE A 72 -0.08 0.21 4.00
N HIS A 73 -0.54 -0.88 3.38
CA HIS A 73 -0.15 -1.32 2.04
C HIS A 73 -1.34 -1.19 1.09
N GLY A 74 -1.19 -0.43 0.01
CA GLY A 74 -2.17 -0.39 -1.06
C GLY A 74 -1.77 -1.30 -2.22
N LEU A 75 -2.47 -2.43 -2.34
CA LEU A 75 -2.20 -3.45 -3.34
C LEU A 75 -3.02 -3.20 -4.62
N THR A 76 -2.37 -3.36 -5.77
CA THR A 76 -2.92 -3.10 -7.10
C THR A 76 -3.44 -4.38 -7.73
N SER A 77 -4.66 -4.78 -7.35
CA SER A 77 -5.35 -5.90 -7.99
C SER A 77 -6.02 -5.56 -9.33
N THR A 78 -5.89 -4.31 -9.78
CA THR A 78 -6.54 -3.78 -10.99
C THR A 78 -5.64 -3.85 -12.22
N LEU A 79 -4.42 -4.42 -12.13
CA LEU A 79 -3.45 -4.43 -13.23
C LEU A 79 -3.99 -5.12 -14.50
N LEU A 80 -4.74 -6.22 -14.32
CA LEU A 80 -5.39 -6.94 -15.43
C LEU A 80 -6.89 -6.63 -15.56
N SER A 81 -7.39 -5.65 -14.80
CA SER A 81 -8.81 -5.28 -14.83
C SER A 81 -9.18 -4.59 -16.15
N GLY A 82 -10.43 -4.77 -16.59
CA GLY A 82 -10.95 -4.11 -17.79
C GLY A 82 -10.32 -4.60 -19.09
N ARG A 83 -9.67 -5.78 -19.06
CA ARG A 83 -8.94 -6.34 -20.21
C ARG A 83 -9.85 -6.39 -21.44
N ASN A 84 -9.39 -5.77 -22.54
CA ASN A 84 -10.14 -5.64 -23.80
C ASN A 84 -11.51 -4.94 -23.65
N GLY A 85 -11.69 -4.09 -22.63
CA GLY A 85 -12.95 -3.41 -22.35
C GLY A 85 -14.05 -4.31 -21.79
N ALA A 86 -13.71 -5.54 -21.37
CA ALA A 86 -14.65 -6.47 -20.76
C ALA A 86 -14.74 -6.26 -19.24
N ASN A 87 -15.87 -6.67 -18.67
CA ASN A 87 -16.02 -6.76 -17.22
C ASN A 87 -15.13 -7.86 -16.66
N ASP A 88 -14.63 -7.62 -15.45
CA ASP A 88 -13.85 -8.63 -14.73
C ASP A 88 -14.73 -9.81 -14.33
N SER A 89 -14.13 -10.98 -14.31
CA SER A 89 -14.77 -12.21 -13.82
C SER A 89 -14.01 -12.75 -12.63
N ARG A 90 -14.71 -13.54 -11.81
CA ARG A 90 -14.09 -14.25 -10.70
C ARG A 90 -12.92 -15.11 -11.21
N GLY A 91 -11.76 -15.03 -10.54
CA GLY A 91 -10.56 -15.77 -10.91
C GLY A 91 -9.91 -15.34 -12.25
N SER A 92 -10.12 -14.10 -12.72
CA SER A 92 -9.47 -13.63 -13.96
C SER A 92 -8.43 -12.54 -13.77
N LEU A 93 -8.29 -12.01 -12.55
CA LEU A 93 -7.33 -10.97 -12.22
C LEU A 93 -6.04 -11.58 -11.68
N TYR A 94 -4.99 -10.78 -11.54
CA TYR A 94 -3.69 -11.26 -11.07
C TYR A 94 -3.06 -10.19 -10.19
N LEU A 95 -2.69 -10.55 -8.96
CA LEU A 95 -2.02 -9.61 -8.06
C LEU A 95 -0.51 -9.65 -8.26
N SER A 96 0.05 -10.83 -8.50
CA SER A 96 1.49 -11.11 -8.60
C SER A 96 2.23 -11.14 -7.27
N PRO A 97 3.16 -12.11 -7.09
CA PRO A 97 4.07 -12.15 -5.95
C PRO A 97 5.08 -10.97 -5.91
N LEU A 98 5.08 -10.09 -6.92
CA LEU A 98 5.85 -8.84 -6.89
C LEU A 98 5.28 -7.81 -5.90
N GLN A 99 4.05 -7.99 -5.42
CA GLN A 99 3.42 -7.12 -4.42
C GLN A 99 3.49 -7.77 -3.04
N THR A 100 4.50 -7.38 -2.24
CA THR A 100 4.85 -8.07 -1.00
C THR A 100 4.43 -7.30 0.25
N ILE A 101 4.27 -8.03 1.35
CA ILE A 101 4.01 -7.46 2.68
C ILE A 101 5.15 -7.91 3.59
N ASP A 102 5.96 -6.94 4.02
CA ASP A 102 7.13 -7.20 4.83
C ASP A 102 6.79 -7.06 6.33
N PRO A 103 6.86 -8.15 7.12
CA PRO A 103 6.75 -8.08 8.57
C PRO A 103 7.95 -7.31 9.14
N SER A 104 7.72 -6.54 10.19
CA SER A 104 8.79 -5.81 10.89
C SER A 104 8.46 -5.72 12.39
N PRO A 105 9.47 -5.76 13.28
CA PRO A 105 9.24 -5.69 14.72
C PRO A 105 8.44 -4.46 15.11
N ASN A 106 7.40 -4.67 15.93
CA ASN A 106 6.48 -3.62 16.38
C ASN A 106 5.74 -2.87 15.24
N VAL A 107 5.68 -3.44 14.04
CA VAL A 107 4.90 -2.92 12.92
C VAL A 107 3.72 -3.84 12.64
N VAL A 108 2.50 -3.28 12.67
CA VAL A 108 1.28 -3.97 12.27
C VAL A 108 0.95 -3.61 10.83
N ASN A 109 0.77 -4.62 9.98
CA ASN A 109 0.41 -4.43 8.58
C ASN A 109 -1.11 -4.36 8.39
N LEU A 110 -1.56 -3.32 7.70
CA LEU A 110 -2.92 -3.18 7.15
C LEU A 110 -2.84 -3.19 5.64
N THR A 111 -3.63 -4.03 4.97
CA THR A 111 -3.71 -4.08 3.53
C THR A 111 -5.03 -3.52 3.02
N ILE A 112 -4.95 -2.73 1.96
CA ILE A 112 -6.09 -2.25 1.19
C ILE A 112 -5.94 -2.83 -0.22
N CYS A 113 -6.90 -3.65 -0.63
CA CYS A 113 -6.92 -4.24 -1.96
C CYS A 113 -8.34 -4.20 -2.51
N HIS A 114 -8.55 -3.68 -3.73
CA HIS A 114 -9.93 -3.51 -4.22
C HIS A 114 -10.65 -4.86 -4.39
N HIS A 115 -9.96 -5.83 -5.00
CA HIS A 115 -10.51 -7.14 -5.34
C HIS A 115 -10.13 -8.17 -4.26
N PRO A 116 -11.09 -8.95 -3.73
CA PRO A 116 -10.79 -10.02 -2.78
C PRO A 116 -10.08 -11.22 -3.46
N PRO A 117 -9.41 -12.10 -2.70
CA PRO A 117 -8.57 -13.16 -3.25
C PRO A 117 -9.27 -14.07 -4.25
N ASP A 118 -10.56 -14.35 -4.04
CA ASP A 118 -11.34 -15.20 -4.94
C ASP A 118 -11.58 -14.60 -6.35
N TRP A 119 -11.18 -13.35 -6.60
CA TRP A 119 -11.18 -12.73 -7.93
C TRP A 119 -9.85 -12.87 -8.66
N LEU A 120 -8.82 -13.33 -7.97
CA LEU A 120 -7.45 -13.45 -8.45
C LEU A 120 -7.19 -14.89 -8.91
N ILE A 121 -6.39 -15.04 -9.97
CA ILE A 121 -5.90 -16.32 -10.47
C ILE A 121 -4.91 -16.92 -9.46
N ASP A 122 -4.10 -16.07 -8.83
CA ASP A 122 -3.18 -16.36 -7.73
C ASP A 122 -3.84 -16.20 -6.35
N GLY A 123 -5.15 -16.45 -6.27
CA GLY A 123 -5.96 -16.16 -5.09
C GLY A 123 -5.55 -16.93 -3.84
N ASP A 124 -5.16 -18.19 -3.99
CA ASP A 124 -4.76 -19.04 -2.85
C ASP A 124 -3.45 -18.51 -2.22
N ASP A 125 -2.41 -18.25 -3.03
CA ASP A 125 -1.14 -17.67 -2.56
C ASP A 125 -1.33 -16.29 -1.91
N VAL A 126 -2.21 -15.47 -2.48
CA VAL A 126 -2.53 -14.14 -1.94
C VAL A 126 -3.27 -14.27 -0.61
N GLU A 127 -4.19 -15.21 -0.49
CA GLU A 127 -4.90 -15.46 0.77
C GLU A 127 -3.94 -15.91 1.88
N ASP A 128 -3.02 -16.82 1.57
CA ASP A 128 -1.99 -17.29 2.50
C ASP A 128 -1.06 -16.14 2.92
N MET A 129 -0.51 -15.39 1.97
CA MET A 129 0.32 -14.22 2.24
C MET A 129 -0.38 -13.21 3.16
N LEU A 130 -1.66 -12.90 2.89
CA LEU A 130 -2.41 -11.93 3.68
C LEU A 130 -2.71 -12.43 5.08
N ASN A 131 -3.14 -13.68 5.23
CA ASN A 131 -3.46 -14.27 6.53
C ASN A 131 -2.24 -14.40 7.44
N GLU A 132 -1.05 -14.62 6.85
CA GLU A 132 0.21 -14.70 7.58
C GLU A 132 0.79 -13.33 7.94
N ARG A 133 0.67 -12.33 7.05
CA ARG A 133 1.50 -11.11 7.11
C ARG A 133 0.73 -9.83 7.36
N ALA A 134 -0.60 -9.84 7.21
CA ALA A 134 -1.46 -8.68 7.41
C ALA A 134 -2.53 -8.95 8.47
N MET A 135 -2.33 -8.33 9.64
CA MET A 135 -3.30 -8.37 10.74
C MET A 135 -4.63 -7.72 10.34
N PHE A 136 -4.59 -6.71 9.47
CA PHE A 136 -5.77 -5.98 9.01
C PHE A 136 -5.89 -6.05 7.50
N GLN A 137 -7.07 -6.44 7.01
CA GLN A 137 -7.29 -6.68 5.58
C GLN A 137 -8.59 -6.00 5.13
N VAL A 138 -8.51 -5.07 4.18
CA VAL A 138 -9.66 -4.29 3.69
C VAL A 138 -9.86 -4.55 2.20
N PHE A 139 -11.06 -5.05 1.85
CA PHE A 139 -11.46 -5.35 0.49
C PHE A 139 -12.69 -4.57 0.04
N GLY A 140 -12.82 -4.35 -1.27
CA GLY A 140 -14.00 -3.74 -1.88
C GLY A 140 -14.67 -4.68 -2.90
N HIS A 141 -15.03 -4.11 -4.05
CA HIS A 141 -15.54 -4.77 -5.25
C HIS A 141 -16.93 -5.43 -5.15
N LYS A 142 -17.17 -6.26 -4.12
CA LYS A 142 -18.41 -7.04 -3.98
C LYS A 142 -19.62 -6.23 -3.50
N HIS A 143 -19.39 -4.99 -3.05
CA HIS A 143 -20.40 -4.09 -2.47
C HIS A 143 -21.22 -4.73 -1.34
N ARG A 144 -20.61 -5.66 -0.59
CA ARG A 144 -21.27 -6.42 0.48
C ARG A 144 -20.47 -6.27 1.75
N GLN A 145 -21.06 -5.54 2.68
CA GLN A 145 -20.47 -5.27 3.98
C GLN A 145 -20.38 -6.56 4.81
N ARG A 146 -19.17 -7.00 5.11
CA ARG A 146 -18.89 -8.18 5.94
C ARG A 146 -17.66 -7.95 6.80
N ILE A 147 -17.65 -8.56 7.97
CA ILE A 147 -16.48 -8.66 8.82
C ILE A 147 -16.19 -10.13 9.11
N HIS A 148 -14.91 -10.50 9.08
CA HIS A 148 -14.42 -11.80 9.49
C HIS A 148 -13.31 -11.60 10.52
N GLU A 149 -13.56 -12.08 11.74
CA GLU A 149 -12.65 -11.99 12.87
C GLU A 149 -12.00 -13.37 13.05
N ALA A 150 -10.69 -13.45 12.80
CA ALA A 150 -9.87 -14.63 13.06
C ALA A 150 -8.96 -14.38 14.26
N ALA A 151 -8.27 -15.41 14.76
CA ALA A 151 -7.40 -15.26 15.92
C ALA A 151 -6.21 -14.31 15.70
N THR A 152 -5.77 -14.14 14.45
CA THR A 152 -4.57 -13.38 14.09
C THR A 152 -4.83 -12.22 13.13
N TYR A 153 -6.05 -12.10 12.58
CA TYR A 153 -6.41 -11.04 11.64
C TYR A 153 -7.89 -10.65 11.70
N VAL A 154 -8.19 -9.43 11.27
CA VAL A 154 -9.56 -8.98 10.96
C VAL A 154 -9.64 -8.60 9.48
N ARG A 155 -10.65 -9.12 8.80
CA ARG A 155 -10.92 -8.84 7.39
C ARG A 155 -12.26 -8.12 7.23
N TRP A 156 -12.22 -6.94 6.61
CA TRP A 156 -13.39 -6.16 6.23
C TRP A 156 -13.64 -6.26 4.73
N SER A 157 -14.82 -6.73 4.35
CA SER A 157 -15.37 -6.44 3.02
C SER A 157 -16.20 -5.17 3.13
N ALA A 158 -15.74 -4.10 2.50
CA ALA A 158 -16.42 -2.82 2.48
C ALA A 158 -17.68 -2.89 1.61
N GLY A 159 -18.71 -2.18 2.07
CA GLY A 159 -19.83 -1.82 1.23
C GLY A 159 -19.48 -0.73 0.23
N SER A 160 -20.45 -0.26 -0.54
CA SER A 160 -20.28 0.90 -1.42
C SER A 160 -21.09 2.07 -0.87
N VAL A 161 -20.52 3.27 -0.83
CA VAL A 161 -21.26 4.50 -0.48
C VAL A 161 -22.22 4.89 -1.60
N ASN A 162 -21.92 4.51 -2.84
CA ASN A 162 -22.75 4.79 -4.01
C ASN A 162 -22.83 3.53 -4.90
N PRO A 163 -23.62 2.51 -4.49
CA PRO A 163 -23.80 1.31 -5.29
C PRO A 163 -24.54 1.63 -6.60
N SER A 164 -24.38 0.77 -7.61
CA SER A 164 -25.09 0.97 -8.86
C SER A 164 -26.59 0.77 -8.66
N HIS A 165 -27.43 1.58 -9.29
CA HIS A 165 -28.87 1.32 -9.33
C HIS A 165 -29.23 0.02 -10.06
N ALA A 166 -28.30 -0.53 -10.85
CA ALA A 166 -28.45 -1.85 -11.48
C ALA A 166 -28.08 -3.01 -10.54
N ASP A 167 -27.47 -2.74 -9.38
CA ASP A 167 -27.18 -3.77 -8.38
C ASP A 167 -28.50 -4.30 -7.81
N LYS A 168 -28.60 -5.63 -7.64
CA LYS A 168 -29.82 -6.28 -7.11
C LYS A 168 -30.23 -5.74 -5.73
N GLN A 169 -29.28 -5.14 -5.00
CA GLN A 169 -29.44 -4.54 -3.68
C GLN A 169 -28.70 -3.20 -3.67
N PHE A 170 -29.43 -2.10 -3.81
CA PHE A 170 -28.90 -0.75 -3.59
C PHE A 170 -28.72 -0.53 -2.09
N GLU A 171 -27.52 -0.81 -1.58
CA GLU A 171 -27.19 -0.77 -0.14
C GLU A 171 -26.01 0.17 0.14
N PRO A 172 -26.22 1.50 0.11
CA PRO A 172 -25.20 2.45 0.51
C PRO A 172 -24.67 2.13 1.92
N SER A 173 -23.36 2.04 2.09
CA SER A 173 -22.77 1.59 3.35
C SER A 173 -21.33 2.07 3.52
N TYR A 174 -20.89 2.19 4.76
CA TYR A 174 -19.51 2.54 5.13
C TYR A 174 -19.12 1.88 6.45
N ASN A 175 -17.81 1.79 6.69
CA ASN A 175 -17.23 1.27 7.92
C ASN A 175 -16.44 2.38 8.62
N ILE A 176 -16.44 2.38 9.96
CA ILE A 176 -15.45 3.07 10.78
C ILE A 176 -14.66 1.98 11.52
N ILE A 177 -13.34 2.06 11.46
CA ILE A 177 -12.43 1.12 12.12
C ILE A 177 -11.59 1.92 13.11
N GLU A 178 -11.67 1.53 14.37
CA GLU A 178 -10.84 2.06 15.45
C GLU A 178 -9.84 1.00 15.89
N LEU A 179 -8.58 1.39 15.97
CA LEU A 179 -7.46 0.54 16.36
C LEU A 179 -6.78 1.19 17.56
N ASN A 180 -6.62 0.46 18.66
CA ASN A 180 -5.97 0.96 19.87
C ASN A 180 -4.96 -0.06 20.38
N VAL A 181 -3.76 0.39 20.74
CA VAL A 181 -2.78 -0.46 21.43
C VAL A 181 -3.10 -0.50 22.92
N ALA A 182 -3.23 -1.70 23.47
CA ALA A 182 -3.50 -1.92 24.89
C ALA A 182 -2.50 -2.91 25.48
N GLY A 183 -2.22 -2.78 26.78
CA GLY A 183 -1.25 -3.63 27.48
C GLY A 183 0.21 -3.29 27.16
N GLU A 184 1.12 -4.03 27.79
CA GLU A 184 2.58 -3.82 27.69
C GLU A 184 3.31 -5.17 27.65
N GLY A 185 4.53 -5.18 27.11
CA GLY A 185 5.38 -6.37 27.08
C GLY A 185 4.71 -7.56 26.39
N GLN A 186 4.57 -8.67 27.11
CA GLN A 186 3.95 -9.90 26.61
C GLN A 186 2.41 -9.82 26.52
N GLU A 187 1.79 -8.92 27.28
CA GLU A 187 0.33 -8.73 27.30
C GLU A 187 -0.13 -7.65 26.32
N ARG A 188 0.79 -7.07 25.53
CA ARG A 188 0.46 -6.07 24.52
C ARG A 188 -0.41 -6.69 23.43
N ARG A 189 -1.46 -5.97 23.05
CA ARG A 189 -2.46 -6.38 22.04
C ARG A 189 -2.98 -5.17 21.28
N ILE A 190 -3.62 -5.44 20.15
CA ILE A 190 -4.36 -4.43 19.39
C ILE A 190 -5.86 -4.67 19.60
N ASP A 191 -6.52 -3.73 20.26
CA ASP A 191 -7.96 -3.69 20.42
C ASP A 191 -8.58 -3.08 19.15
N VAL A 192 -9.56 -3.76 18.57
CA VAL A 192 -10.23 -3.42 17.31
C VAL A 192 -11.70 -3.17 17.60
N ALA A 193 -12.22 -2.00 17.19
CA ALA A 193 -13.65 -1.72 17.17
C ALA A 193 -14.08 -1.38 15.74
N SER A 194 -15.00 -2.18 15.20
CA SER A 194 -15.55 -1.97 13.87
C SER A 194 -17.00 -1.55 13.95
N HIS A 195 -17.31 -0.40 13.36
CA HIS A 195 -18.65 0.16 13.26
C HIS A 195 -19.11 0.05 11.81
N LEU A 196 -20.14 -0.75 11.57
CA LEU A 196 -20.66 -1.01 10.24
C LEU A 196 -21.96 -0.23 10.07
N TYR A 197 -22.02 0.68 9.10
CA TYR A 197 -23.20 1.47 8.82
C TYR A 197 -23.79 1.12 7.46
N LYS A 198 -25.11 0.99 7.43
CA LYS A 198 -25.90 0.76 6.23
C LYS A 198 -27.01 1.80 6.13
N TYR A 199 -27.20 2.34 4.94
CA TYR A 199 -28.31 3.23 4.65
C TYR A 199 -29.62 2.47 4.65
N GLN A 200 -30.62 3.08 5.27
CA GLN A 200 -32.01 2.65 5.20
C GLN A 200 -32.91 3.86 4.90
N PRO A 201 -34.03 3.64 4.20
CA PRO A 201 -34.93 4.73 3.85
C PRO A 201 -35.83 5.18 5.00
N GLN A 202 -36.08 4.35 6.02
CA GLN A 202 -37.04 4.64 7.08
C GLN A 202 -36.63 4.06 8.45
N PRO A 203 -36.37 4.92 9.46
CA PRO A 203 -36.04 6.34 9.31
C PRO A 203 -34.85 6.53 8.36
N GLU A 204 -34.89 7.61 7.59
CA GLU A 204 -33.86 7.91 6.59
C GLU A 204 -32.52 8.16 7.28
N GLY A 205 -31.50 7.44 6.83
CA GLY A 205 -30.14 7.65 7.28
C GLY A 205 -29.33 6.36 7.37
N PHE A 206 -28.06 6.54 7.71
CA PHE A 206 -27.16 5.44 7.99
C PHE A 206 -27.39 4.93 9.41
N GLN A 207 -27.77 3.67 9.52
CA GLN A 207 -27.97 2.99 10.80
C GLN A 207 -26.88 1.93 11.02
N PRO A 208 -26.48 1.71 12.28
CA PRO A 208 -25.51 0.67 12.59
C PRO A 208 -26.09 -0.72 12.32
N ILE A 209 -25.27 -1.60 11.74
CA ILE A 209 -25.56 -3.03 11.64
C ILE A 209 -25.37 -3.65 13.02
N ARG A 210 -26.46 -4.09 13.61
CA ARG A 210 -26.45 -4.74 14.92
C ARG A 210 -26.12 -6.22 14.81
N LYS A 211 -25.35 -6.70 15.78
CA LYS A 211 -25.15 -8.11 16.07
C LYS A 211 -26.45 -8.74 16.60
N ASN A 212 -26.50 -10.07 16.60
CA ASN A 212 -27.64 -10.82 17.14
C ASN A 212 -27.89 -10.56 18.64
N ASP A 213 -26.86 -10.13 19.37
CA ASP A 213 -26.93 -9.75 20.79
C ASP A 213 -27.38 -8.29 21.01
N GLY A 214 -27.66 -7.55 19.93
CA GLY A 214 -28.11 -6.16 19.97
C GLY A 214 -26.99 -5.12 19.99
N GLN A 215 -25.72 -5.52 20.10
CA GLN A 215 -24.59 -4.58 20.05
C GLN A 215 -24.39 -4.03 18.63
N ASP A 216 -23.98 -2.77 18.53
CA ASP A 216 -23.71 -2.06 17.26
C ASP A 216 -22.22 -1.94 16.93
N VAL A 217 -21.34 -2.47 17.80
CA VAL A 217 -19.89 -2.46 17.61
C VAL A 217 -19.33 -3.88 17.60
N PHE A 218 -18.54 -4.18 16.58
CA PHE A 218 -17.78 -5.43 16.50
C PHE A 218 -16.43 -5.23 17.18
N ARG A 219 -16.34 -5.69 18.42
CA ARG A 219 -15.12 -5.65 19.24
C ARG A 219 -14.35 -6.95 19.12
N HIS A 220 -13.06 -6.82 18.81
CA HIS A 220 -12.10 -7.91 18.77
C HIS A 220 -10.75 -7.44 19.33
N TRP A 221 -9.86 -8.35 19.66
CA TRP A 221 -8.50 -8.01 20.06
C TRP A 221 -7.53 -9.08 19.56
N ILE A 222 -6.33 -8.68 19.18
CA ILE A 222 -5.30 -9.57 18.65
C ILE A 222 -4.02 -9.41 19.48
N PRO A 223 -3.44 -10.50 20.02
CA PRO A 223 -2.15 -10.45 20.70
C PRO A 223 -1.07 -9.84 19.78
N PHE A 224 -0.30 -8.89 20.30
CA PHE A 224 0.81 -8.28 19.59
C PHE A 224 1.92 -7.91 20.58
N PRO A 225 2.60 -8.92 21.17
CA PRO A 225 3.62 -8.69 22.18
C PRO A 225 4.76 -7.81 21.66
N VAL A 226 5.47 -7.16 22.56
CA VAL A 226 6.67 -6.38 22.21
C VAL A 226 7.72 -7.30 21.62
N GLU A 227 8.11 -7.03 20.39
CA GLU A 227 9.29 -7.63 19.80
C GLU A 227 10.48 -6.75 20.10
N GLU A 228 11.41 -7.25 20.92
CA GLU A 228 12.70 -6.58 21.07
C GLU A 228 13.37 -6.54 19.70
N ALA A 229 13.75 -5.34 19.23
CA ALA A 229 14.52 -5.19 18.02
C ALA A 229 15.75 -6.09 18.16
N CYS A 230 15.79 -7.18 17.39
CA CYS A 230 16.88 -8.13 17.50
C CYS A 230 18.15 -7.40 17.07
N GLY A 231 18.93 -6.95 18.05
CA GLY A 231 20.30 -6.51 17.80
C GLY A 231 20.98 -7.63 17.02
N VAL A 232 21.61 -7.26 15.91
CA VAL A 232 22.32 -8.18 15.01
C VAL A 232 22.97 -9.27 15.84
N ARG A 233 22.44 -10.50 15.76
CA ARG A 233 23.13 -11.66 16.32
C ARG A 233 24.41 -11.77 15.51
N THR A 234 25.49 -11.19 16.01
CA THR A 234 26.84 -11.56 15.58
C THR A 234 26.96 -13.04 15.90
N GLY A 235 26.65 -13.87 14.90
CA GLY A 235 26.88 -15.30 14.96
C GLY A 235 28.31 -15.51 15.41
N ALA A 236 28.48 -16.30 16.47
CA ALA A 236 29.77 -16.73 16.94
C ALA A 236 30.56 -17.29 15.74
N MET A 237 31.60 -16.55 15.33
CA MET A 237 32.56 -17.02 14.34
C MET A 237 33.28 -18.23 14.92
N VAL A 238 33.00 -19.42 14.38
CA VAL A 238 33.98 -20.49 14.37
C VAL A 238 35.09 -20.04 13.42
N GLY A 239 36.26 -19.77 13.98
CA GLY A 239 37.36 -19.16 13.26
C GLY A 239 37.95 -20.05 12.17
N ALA A 240 38.43 -19.42 11.09
CA ALA A 240 39.77 -19.65 10.55
C ALA A 240 40.10 -18.66 9.41
N VAL A 241 41.33 -18.11 9.50
CA VAL A 241 42.24 -17.57 8.47
C VAL A 241 41.94 -16.25 7.72
N THR A 242 42.72 -15.23 8.05
CA THR A 242 43.09 -14.03 7.25
C THR A 242 43.95 -14.40 6.02
N PRO A 243 44.03 -13.62 4.92
CA PRO A 243 44.26 -12.16 4.82
C PRO A 243 43.30 -11.49 3.78
N GLU A 244 43.25 -10.19 3.45
CA GLU A 244 44.11 -9.02 3.57
C GLU A 244 43.20 -7.77 3.46
N THR A 245 43.64 -6.66 4.05
CA THR A 245 42.88 -5.44 4.35
C THR A 245 42.43 -4.60 3.13
N VAL A 246 41.12 -4.38 2.98
CA VAL A 246 40.53 -3.20 2.31
C VAL A 246 39.73 -2.42 3.35
N LYS A 247 40.18 -1.21 3.70
CA LYS A 247 39.45 -0.29 4.58
C LYS A 247 38.31 0.36 3.82
N VAL A 248 37.10 -0.21 3.93
CA VAL A 248 35.85 0.53 3.67
C VAL A 248 35.40 1.11 5.01
N GLN A 249 35.31 2.43 5.09
CA GLN A 249 34.71 3.13 6.23
C GLN A 249 33.24 2.72 6.32
N SER A 250 32.93 1.89 7.32
CA SER A 250 31.57 1.55 7.70
C SER A 250 30.94 2.78 8.35
N THR A 251 30.10 3.48 7.61
CA THR A 251 29.05 4.30 8.20
C THR A 251 28.07 3.35 8.89
N ALA A 252 27.73 3.66 10.14
CA ALA A 252 26.77 2.90 10.94
C ALA A 252 25.47 2.67 10.14
N PRO A 253 24.84 1.49 10.25
CA PRO A 253 23.54 1.28 9.64
C PRO A 253 22.55 2.19 10.38
N ALA A 254 21.98 3.16 9.67
CA ALA A 254 20.73 3.77 10.07
C ALA A 254 19.70 2.63 10.28
N PRO A 255 18.76 2.74 11.24
CA PRO A 255 17.64 1.82 11.26
C PRO A 255 17.02 1.80 9.85
N CYS A 256 16.72 0.60 9.35
CA CYS A 256 16.11 0.40 8.03
C CYS A 256 14.69 0.98 8.03
N THR A 257 14.56 2.30 8.10
CA THR A 257 13.33 3.03 7.86
C THR A 257 13.11 2.99 6.37
N ASP A 258 12.07 2.29 5.98
CA ASP A 258 11.58 2.25 4.62
C ASP A 258 11.18 3.68 4.20
N ALA A 259 11.96 4.28 3.31
CA ALA A 259 11.83 5.70 2.96
C ALA A 259 10.46 6.04 2.37
N GLU A 260 9.89 5.12 1.57
CA GLU A 260 8.54 5.26 1.03
C GLU A 260 7.50 5.20 2.17
N ALA A 261 7.65 4.23 3.08
CA ALA A 261 6.73 4.09 4.19
C ALA A 261 6.71 5.35 5.08
N ALA A 262 7.88 5.96 5.32
CA ALA A 262 8.01 7.19 6.09
C ALA A 262 7.36 8.42 5.43
N MET A 263 7.07 8.38 4.11
CA MET A 263 6.32 9.45 3.41
C MET A 263 4.91 9.64 3.95
N GLY A 264 4.44 8.69 4.76
CA GLY A 264 3.18 8.78 5.47
C GLY A 264 3.11 9.87 6.54
N ASP A 265 4.23 10.25 7.14
CA ASP A 265 4.22 11.18 8.27
C ASP A 265 3.52 12.51 7.95
N SER A 266 2.92 13.15 8.96
CA SER A 266 2.16 14.39 8.78
C SER A 266 3.02 15.52 8.21
N LYS A 267 4.30 15.64 8.62
CA LYS A 267 5.21 16.67 8.09
C LYS A 267 5.48 16.41 6.61
N THR A 268 5.83 15.17 6.28
CA THR A 268 6.16 14.78 4.89
C THR A 268 4.96 14.91 3.97
N ARG A 269 3.75 14.55 4.44
CA ARG A 269 2.53 14.67 3.63
C ARG A 269 2.18 16.12 3.31
N HIS A 270 2.35 17.02 4.28
CA HIS A 270 2.17 18.46 4.07
C HIS A 270 3.20 19.02 3.08
N LEU A 271 4.45 18.55 3.15
CA LEU A 271 5.49 18.90 2.18
C LEU A 271 5.14 18.44 0.76
N VAL A 272 4.64 17.21 0.60
CA VAL A 272 4.21 16.66 -0.69
C VAL A 272 3.07 17.47 -1.29
N ASP A 273 2.05 17.81 -0.49
CA ASP A 273 0.91 18.59 -0.98
C ASP A 273 1.36 19.97 -1.51
N ARG A 274 2.21 20.66 -0.75
CA ARG A 274 2.82 21.94 -1.16
C ARG A 274 3.65 21.82 -2.43
N PHE A 275 4.45 20.76 -2.55
CA PHE A 275 5.22 20.51 -3.78
C PHE A 275 4.29 20.38 -5.01
N TRP A 276 3.14 19.71 -4.85
CA TRP A 276 2.17 19.55 -5.93
C TRP A 276 1.37 20.82 -6.25
N ASP A 277 1.31 21.78 -5.33
CA ASP A 277 0.65 23.08 -5.53
C ASP A 277 1.52 24.11 -6.26
N LEU A 278 2.82 23.85 -6.42
CA LEU A 278 3.71 24.69 -7.24
C LEU A 278 3.30 24.70 -8.72
N ASP A 279 3.95 25.51 -9.55
CA ASP A 279 3.85 25.39 -10.99
C ASP A 279 4.70 24.24 -11.54
N GLY A 280 4.34 23.71 -12.70
CA GLY A 280 5.06 22.59 -13.32
C GLY A 280 6.52 22.89 -13.66
N SER A 281 6.85 24.16 -13.95
CA SER A 281 8.22 24.65 -14.14
C SER A 281 9.01 24.61 -12.85
N ASP A 282 8.44 25.10 -11.74
CA ASP A 282 9.11 25.14 -10.44
C ASP A 282 9.39 23.74 -9.91
N ARG A 283 8.41 22.83 -10.00
CA ARG A 283 8.64 21.42 -9.65
C ARG A 283 9.81 20.82 -10.44
N ARG A 284 9.90 21.13 -11.74
CA ARG A 284 10.96 20.61 -12.61
C ARG A 284 12.32 21.18 -12.24
N GLU A 285 12.40 22.49 -12.02
CA GLU A 285 13.65 23.16 -11.62
C GLU A 285 14.16 22.64 -10.28
N ILE A 286 13.27 22.50 -9.29
CA ILE A 286 13.62 21.95 -7.97
C ILE A 286 14.10 20.50 -8.11
N ALA A 287 13.34 19.65 -8.82
CA ALA A 287 13.68 18.24 -8.95
C ALA A 287 15.00 18.01 -9.71
N LEU A 288 15.28 18.80 -10.76
CA LEU A 288 16.57 18.75 -11.48
C LEU A 288 17.70 19.35 -10.64
N GLY A 289 17.47 20.48 -9.95
CA GLY A 289 18.45 21.15 -9.12
C GLY A 289 18.94 20.29 -7.95
N LEU A 290 18.05 19.46 -7.39
CA LEU A 290 18.38 18.47 -6.36
C LEU A 290 18.85 17.11 -6.93
N GLY A 291 18.91 16.96 -8.25
CA GLY A 291 19.29 15.70 -8.91
C GLY A 291 18.35 14.52 -8.60
N LEU A 292 17.07 14.81 -8.34
CA LEU A 292 16.06 13.81 -8.01
C LEU A 292 15.50 13.13 -9.27
N ILE A 293 15.55 13.81 -10.41
CA ILE A 293 15.19 13.28 -11.72
C ILE A 293 16.33 13.54 -12.73
N THR A 294 16.39 12.70 -13.75
CA THR A 294 17.33 12.81 -14.88
C THR A 294 16.65 13.43 -16.11
N ASP A 295 17.45 13.84 -17.10
CA ASP A 295 16.92 14.38 -18.36
C ASP A 295 16.08 13.36 -19.14
N GLU A 296 16.41 12.07 -19.04
CA GLU A 296 15.65 10.99 -19.67
C GLU A 296 14.26 10.82 -19.03
N GLU A 297 14.17 11.05 -17.71
CA GLU A 297 12.95 10.92 -16.92
C GLU A 297 11.99 12.11 -17.09
N ILE A 298 12.43 13.20 -17.74
CA ILE A 298 11.57 14.35 -18.04
C ILE A 298 10.34 13.95 -18.85
N ASN A 299 10.48 12.94 -19.71
CA ASN A 299 9.42 12.46 -20.60
C ASN A 299 8.44 11.49 -19.93
N LEU A 300 8.68 11.10 -18.68
CA LEU A 300 7.73 10.27 -17.92
C LEU A 300 6.47 11.08 -17.58
N PRO A 301 5.32 10.40 -17.41
CA PRO A 301 4.12 11.03 -16.89
C PRO A 301 4.42 11.78 -15.59
N GLU A 302 3.87 12.99 -15.45
CA GLU A 302 4.18 13.87 -14.32
C GLU A 302 3.95 13.21 -12.94
N PRO A 303 2.83 12.48 -12.70
CA PRO A 303 2.64 11.71 -11.47
C PRO A 303 3.80 10.78 -11.15
N GLN A 304 4.23 9.98 -12.13
CA GLN A 304 5.32 9.03 -11.96
C GLN A 304 6.65 9.74 -11.71
N ARG A 305 6.97 10.73 -12.55
CA ARG A 305 8.25 11.46 -12.49
C ARG A 305 8.49 12.05 -11.11
N TYR A 306 7.49 12.73 -10.55
CA TYR A 306 7.64 13.37 -9.25
C TYR A 306 7.37 12.42 -8.07
N GLY A 307 6.58 11.36 -8.25
CA GLY A 307 6.49 10.29 -7.25
C GLY A 307 7.87 9.66 -6.98
N VAL A 308 8.60 9.33 -8.04
CA VAL A 308 9.98 8.83 -7.95
C VAL A 308 10.92 9.86 -7.31
N ALA A 309 10.78 11.14 -7.69
CA ALA A 309 11.61 12.22 -7.16
C ALA A 309 11.46 12.37 -5.64
N LEU A 310 10.23 12.31 -5.13
CA LEU A 310 9.91 12.47 -3.71
C LEU A 310 10.43 11.30 -2.88
N ILE A 311 10.29 10.06 -3.36
CA ILE A 311 10.86 8.88 -2.70
C ILE A 311 12.39 9.00 -2.65
N ARG A 312 13.04 9.37 -3.77
CA ARG A 312 14.49 9.60 -3.80
C ARG A 312 14.93 10.71 -2.85
N ALA A 313 14.12 11.76 -2.68
CA ALA A 313 14.42 12.83 -1.73
C ALA A 313 14.41 12.31 -0.29
N ALA A 314 13.47 11.42 0.06
CA ALA A 314 13.45 10.76 1.36
C ALA A 314 14.65 9.82 1.55
N GLU A 315 14.94 8.95 0.58
CA GLU A 315 16.07 8.01 0.61
C GLU A 315 17.42 8.71 0.78
N ARG A 316 17.56 9.91 0.20
CA ARG A 316 18.81 10.70 0.22
C ARG A 316 18.85 11.72 1.37
N GLY A 317 17.83 11.79 2.21
CA GLY A 317 17.75 12.78 3.29
C GLY A 317 17.68 14.23 2.81
N LEU A 318 17.12 14.47 1.63
CA LEU A 318 17.03 15.79 0.98
C LEU A 318 15.69 16.49 1.23
N LEU A 319 14.80 15.94 2.06
CA LEU A 319 13.47 16.50 2.33
C LEU A 319 13.52 17.92 2.92
N ASP A 320 14.48 18.21 3.81
CA ASP A 320 14.62 19.55 4.39
C ASP A 320 15.10 20.58 3.35
N GLN A 321 15.96 20.18 2.41
CA GLN A 321 16.39 21.05 1.30
C GLN A 321 15.24 21.28 0.31
N LEU A 322 14.47 20.23 0.03
CA LEU A 322 13.25 20.32 -0.77
C LEU A 322 12.26 21.32 -0.15
N GLU A 323 12.04 21.25 1.17
CA GLU A 323 11.19 22.19 1.91
C GLU A 323 11.69 23.64 1.80
N GLN A 324 13.00 23.86 1.90
CA GLN A 324 13.58 25.20 1.72
C GLN A 324 13.33 25.77 0.32
N LEU A 325 13.55 24.98 -0.73
CA LEU A 325 13.33 25.43 -2.10
C LEU A 325 11.85 25.69 -2.40
N ILE A 326 10.93 24.90 -1.83
CA ILE A 326 9.49 25.15 -1.93
C ILE A 326 9.14 26.48 -1.23
N ASN A 327 9.65 26.72 -0.02
CA ASN A 327 9.43 27.98 0.71
C ASN A 327 9.90 29.22 -0.08
N GLU A 328 10.94 29.09 -0.92
CA GLU A 328 11.43 30.19 -1.75
C GLU A 328 10.52 30.53 -2.92
N ARG A 329 9.80 29.53 -3.47
CA ARG A 329 8.88 29.69 -4.60
C ARG A 329 7.47 30.13 -4.19
N GLU A 330 7.07 29.83 -2.96
CA GLU A 330 5.78 30.26 -2.40
C GLU A 330 5.72 31.73 -1.97
N ARG A 331 6.87 32.43 -1.97
CA ARG A 331 7.01 33.84 -1.56
C ARG A 331 6.76 34.83 -2.70
#